data_AF-A0A1M5HJW5-F1
#
_entry.id   AF-A0A1M5HJW5-F1
#
_cell.length_a   1.000
_cell.length_b   1.000
_cell.length_c   1.000
_cell.angle_alpha   90.00
_cell.angle_beta   90.00
_cell.angle_gamma   90.00
#
_symmetry.space_group_name_H-M   'P 1'
#
loop_
_entity.id
_entity.type
_entity.pdbx_description
1 polymer ?
#
loop_
_entity_poly.entity_id
_entity_poly.type
_entity_poly.pdbx_seq_one_letter_code
_entity_poly.pdbx_strand_id
1 'polypeptide(L)'
;MGEFFKAELKDRFLEYATDRRDYFEIQVLYDEFLRPNYDLGFVEKLIREIRDYDTNLLDVMGGNGAEIFMLASTRNTQDFLDDGGFMDMHVKEEEKWDTFLGQLANNRKLSKDEKQLLKRSTPGPKRERTLLVLLISAIVFSFLFTLFSILKGAFWEPDYVPVDEFERKLEQIQERYNRENQRLGNQLEQARITIDSLKGDAQD
;
A
#
# COMPACT_ATOMS: atom_id res chain seq x y z
N MET A 1 -13.81 4.42 10.49
CA MET A 1 -15.08 4.99 9.99
C MET A 1 -15.92 3.84 9.46
N GLY A 2 -17.24 3.85 9.65
CA GLY A 2 -18.11 2.81 9.08
C GLY A 2 -18.22 2.96 7.56
N GLU A 3 -18.28 1.85 6.83
CA GLU A 3 -18.42 1.84 5.36
C GLU A 3 -19.73 2.49 4.91
N PHE A 4 -20.79 2.37 5.70
CA PHE A 4 -22.05 3.10 5.49
C PHE A 4 -21.87 4.63 5.46
N PHE A 5 -21.17 5.19 6.45
CA PHE A 5 -20.93 6.64 6.50
C PHE A 5 -20.06 7.11 5.33
N LYS A 6 -19.14 6.25 4.89
CA LYS A 6 -18.32 6.51 3.72
C LYS A 6 -19.16 6.50 2.43
N ALA A 7 -20.16 5.61 2.33
CA ALA A 7 -21.11 5.58 1.23
C ALA A 7 -22.00 6.84 1.21
N GLU A 8 -22.56 7.24 2.36
CA GLU A 8 -23.31 8.49 2.50
C GLU A 8 -22.49 9.71 2.08
N LEU A 9 -21.21 9.75 2.45
CA LEU A 9 -20.32 10.85 2.09
C LEU A 9 -20.03 10.92 0.59
N LYS A 10 -19.96 9.77 -0.09
CA LYS A 10 -19.81 9.72 -1.56
C LYS A 10 -21.05 10.29 -2.24
N ASP A 11 -22.24 9.93 -1.77
CA ASP A 11 -23.49 10.40 -2.37
C ASP A 11 -23.65 11.91 -2.22
N ARG A 12 -23.42 12.44 -1.01
CA ARG A 12 -23.47 13.90 -0.79
C ARG A 12 -22.45 14.65 -1.63
N PHE A 13 -21.28 14.06 -1.86
CA PHE A 13 -20.28 14.65 -2.75
C PHE A 13 -20.75 14.65 -4.21
N LEU A 14 -21.35 13.56 -4.69
CA LEU A 14 -21.94 13.50 -6.02
C LEU A 14 -23.10 14.48 -6.18
N GLU A 15 -23.97 14.62 -5.19
CA GLU A 15 -25.05 15.63 -5.16
C GLU A 15 -24.47 17.03 -5.30
N TYR A 16 -23.46 17.34 -4.47
CA TYR A 16 -22.77 18.61 -4.50
C TYR A 16 -22.08 18.89 -5.85
N ALA A 17 -21.49 17.87 -6.47
CA ALA A 17 -20.90 17.98 -7.80
C ALA A 17 -21.96 18.19 -8.90
N THR A 18 -23.16 17.63 -8.71
CA THR A 18 -24.27 17.71 -9.67
C THR A 18 -24.96 19.07 -9.67
N ASP A 19 -25.01 19.72 -8.51
CA ASP A 19 -25.50 21.09 -8.37
C ASP A 19 -24.58 22.12 -9.05
N ARG A 20 -23.30 21.78 -9.25
CA ARG A 20 -22.33 22.61 -9.96
C ARG A 20 -22.28 22.27 -11.45
N ARG A 21 -22.12 23.31 -12.27
CA ARG A 21 -22.06 23.20 -13.76
C ARG A 21 -20.66 23.36 -14.32
N ASP A 22 -19.70 23.66 -13.46
CA ASP A 22 -18.32 23.99 -13.76
C ASP A 22 -17.34 23.04 -13.07
N TYR A 23 -16.12 23.01 -13.59
CA TYR A 23 -15.04 22.26 -12.96
C TYR A 23 -14.59 22.95 -11.67
N PHE A 24 -14.44 22.18 -10.59
CA PHE A 24 -13.96 22.69 -9.31
C PHE A 24 -12.79 21.85 -8.77
N GLU A 25 -11.98 22.46 -7.91
CA GLU A 25 -10.79 21.82 -7.36
C GLU A 25 -11.11 20.93 -6.15
N ILE A 26 -10.30 19.88 -5.94
CA ILE A 26 -10.37 19.05 -4.73
C ILE A 26 -10.24 19.89 -3.45
N GLN A 27 -9.44 20.95 -3.49
CA GLN A 27 -9.25 21.83 -2.33
C GLN A 27 -10.54 22.57 -1.95
N VAL A 28 -11.34 22.98 -2.93
CA VAL A 28 -12.67 23.59 -2.69
C VAL A 28 -13.60 22.60 -2.01
N LEU A 29 -13.59 21.35 -2.46
CA LEU A 29 -14.38 20.29 -1.84
C LEU A 29 -13.94 20.01 -0.39
N TYR A 30 -12.63 20.00 -0.15
CA TYR A 30 -12.07 19.85 1.18
C TYR A 30 -12.51 20.98 2.11
N ASP A 31 -12.38 22.22 1.65
CA ASP A 31 -12.64 23.43 2.43
C ASP A 31 -14.13 23.63 2.71
N GLU A 32 -15.02 23.30 1.76
CA GLU A 32 -16.47 23.51 1.89
C GLU A 32 -17.18 22.34 2.62
N PHE A 33 -16.72 21.09 2.44
CA PHE A 33 -17.50 19.92 2.87
C PHE A 33 -16.87 19.11 4.00
N LEU A 34 -15.54 19.15 4.16
CA LEU A 34 -14.80 18.17 4.96
C LEU A 34 -13.95 18.76 6.09
N ARG A 35 -13.74 20.08 6.13
CA ARG A 35 -13.12 20.75 7.28
C ARG A 35 -14.06 20.79 8.50
N PRO A 36 -13.53 20.67 9.73
CA PRO A 36 -12.15 20.31 10.08
C PRO A 36 -11.93 18.80 10.26
N ASN A 37 -12.95 17.98 10.00
CA ASN A 37 -13.01 16.60 10.49
C ASN A 37 -12.19 15.61 9.67
N TYR A 38 -11.78 15.98 8.46
CA TYR A 38 -11.03 15.11 7.54
C TYR A 38 -9.78 15.81 7.01
N ASP A 39 -8.94 15.05 6.31
CA ASP A 39 -7.74 15.54 5.63
C ASP A 39 -7.94 15.59 4.10
N LEU A 40 -7.04 16.29 3.40
CA LEU A 40 -7.09 16.42 1.95
C LEU A 40 -6.92 15.06 1.24
N GLY A 41 -6.06 14.19 1.80
CA GLY A 41 -5.80 12.85 1.24
C GLY A 41 -7.02 11.92 1.29
N PHE A 42 -7.90 12.10 2.26
CA PHE A 42 -9.17 11.39 2.34
C PHE A 42 -10.11 11.80 1.20
N VAL A 43 -10.11 13.07 0.79
CA VAL A 43 -10.89 13.57 -0.35
C VAL A 43 -10.39 12.95 -1.65
N GLU A 44 -9.07 12.94 -1.84
CA GLU A 44 -8.45 12.29 -3.00
C GLU A 44 -8.81 10.81 -3.07
N LYS A 45 -8.77 10.13 -1.93
CA LYS A 45 -9.16 8.72 -1.82
C LYS A 45 -10.65 8.52 -2.12
N LEU A 46 -11.52 9.40 -1.64
CA LEU A 46 -12.97 9.34 -1.88
C LEU A 46 -13.28 9.44 -3.38
N ILE A 47 -12.67 10.42 -4.05
CA ILE A 47 -12.83 10.62 -5.50
C ILE A 47 -12.29 9.42 -6.27
N ARG A 48 -11.13 8.90 -5.87
CA ARG A 48 -10.55 7.69 -6.49
C ARG A 48 -11.52 6.51 -6.38
N GLU A 49 -12.10 6.28 -5.22
CA GLU A 49 -13.02 5.17 -5.02
C GLU A 49 -14.32 5.30 -5.82
N ILE A 50 -14.83 6.52 -6.01
CA ILE A 50 -15.99 6.76 -6.88
C ILE A 50 -15.65 6.46 -8.34
N ARG A 51 -14.46 6.88 -8.79
CA ARG A 51 -13.99 6.62 -10.16
C ARG A 51 -13.68 5.16 -10.41
N ASP A 52 -13.12 4.48 -9.42
CA ASP A 52 -12.83 3.04 -9.49
C ASP A 52 -14.13 2.23 -9.61
N TYR A 53 -15.24 2.76 -9.08
CA TYR A 53 -16.57 2.19 -9.28
C TYR A 53 -17.12 2.48 -10.69
N ASP A 54 -17.23 3.75 -11.07
CA ASP A 54 -17.61 4.14 -12.44
C ASP A 54 -16.94 5.48 -12.81
N THR A 55 -16.13 5.43 -13.87
CA THR A 55 -15.42 6.60 -14.40
C THR A 55 -16.36 7.64 -14.98
N ASN A 56 -17.60 7.28 -15.29
CA ASN A 56 -18.59 8.19 -15.83
C ASN A 56 -19.31 9.00 -14.75
N LEU A 57 -19.12 8.73 -13.46
CA LEU A 57 -19.80 9.51 -12.41
C LEU A 57 -19.17 10.89 -12.21
N LEU A 58 -17.91 11.08 -12.60
CA LEU A 58 -17.20 12.34 -12.47
C LEU A 58 -16.19 12.48 -13.61
N ASP A 59 -16.17 13.66 -14.24
CA ASP A 59 -15.10 14.01 -15.17
C ASP A 59 -13.94 14.65 -14.42
N VAL A 60 -12.71 14.22 -14.73
CA VAL A 60 -11.49 14.69 -14.07
C VAL A 60 -10.49 15.14 -15.11
N MET A 61 -10.20 16.44 -15.14
CA MET A 61 -9.07 16.95 -15.91
C MET A 61 -7.78 16.85 -15.09
N GLY A 62 -6.76 16.21 -15.67
CA GLY A 62 -5.44 16.08 -15.06
C GLY A 62 -4.31 16.44 -16.04
N GLY A 63 -3.32 17.20 -15.56
CA GLY A 63 -2.11 17.57 -16.30
C GLY A 63 -0.86 17.62 -15.41
N ASN A 64 0.18 16.86 -15.80
CA ASN A 64 1.56 16.86 -15.31
C ASN A 64 1.84 17.20 -13.82
N GLY A 65 1.52 16.26 -12.93
CA GLY A 65 2.46 15.89 -11.87
C GLY A 65 2.03 16.11 -10.42
N ALA A 66 1.27 17.16 -10.09
CA ALA A 66 0.65 17.34 -8.77
C ALA A 66 -0.29 18.57 -8.78
N GLU A 67 -1.43 18.42 -8.10
CA GLU A 67 -2.19 19.50 -7.42
C GLU A 67 -3.32 20.27 -8.11
N ILE A 68 -3.76 19.99 -9.33
CA ILE A 68 -5.03 20.57 -9.82
C ILE A 68 -5.89 19.49 -10.49
N PHE A 69 -6.58 18.73 -9.65
CA PHE A 69 -7.69 17.88 -10.09
C PHE A 69 -8.94 18.73 -10.14
N MET A 70 -9.40 18.99 -11.36
CA MET A 70 -10.64 19.67 -11.64
C MET A 70 -11.74 18.63 -11.86
N LEU A 71 -12.81 18.69 -11.07
CA LEU A 71 -13.90 17.73 -11.03
C LEU A 71 -15.16 18.38 -11.62
N ALA A 72 -15.88 17.66 -12.46
CA ALA A 72 -17.24 18.02 -12.89
C ALA A 72 -18.16 16.81 -12.77
N SER A 73 -19.45 17.04 -12.51
CA SER A 73 -20.48 16.02 -12.63
C SER A 73 -20.74 15.67 -14.09
N THR A 74 -21.26 14.47 -14.32
CA THR A 74 -21.77 14.07 -15.62
C THR A 74 -23.28 13.90 -15.54
N ARG A 75 -23.91 13.70 -16.70
CA ARG A 75 -25.34 13.37 -16.75
C ARG A 75 -25.67 12.06 -16.03
N ASN A 76 -24.74 11.10 -16.02
CA ASN A 76 -24.94 9.80 -15.37
C ASN A 76 -24.90 9.92 -13.84
N THR A 77 -24.30 10.98 -13.29
CA THR A 77 -24.25 11.24 -11.86
C THR A 77 -25.64 11.43 -11.28
N GLN A 78 -26.51 12.21 -11.95
CA GLN A 78 -27.88 12.44 -11.51
C GLN A 78 -28.70 11.14 -11.54
N ASP A 79 -28.63 10.40 -12.64
CA ASP A 79 -29.36 9.14 -12.79
C ASP A 79 -28.92 8.12 -11.70
N PHE A 80 -27.63 8.07 -11.38
CA PHE A 80 -27.11 7.21 -10.30
C PHE A 80 -27.59 7.62 -8.90
N LEU A 81 -27.68 8.92 -8.63
CA LEU A 81 -28.22 9.44 -7.36
C LEU A 81 -29.73 9.19 -7.23
N ASP A 82 -30.47 9.36 -8.33
CA ASP A 82 -31.91 9.09 -8.38
C ASP A 82 -32.22 7.60 -8.13
N ASP A 83 -31.32 6.71 -8.54
CA ASP A 83 -31.37 5.26 -8.28
C ASP A 83 -30.94 4.87 -6.85
N GLY A 84 -30.57 5.84 -6.00
CA GLY A 84 -30.27 5.66 -4.57
C GLY A 84 -28.78 5.70 -4.20
N GLY A 85 -27.88 5.87 -5.18
CA GLY A 85 -26.46 6.07 -4.94
C GLY A 85 -25.73 4.92 -4.23
N PHE A 86 -24.57 5.24 -3.65
CA PHE A 86 -23.72 4.32 -2.89
C PHE A 86 -24.35 3.89 -1.56
N MET A 87 -25.14 4.76 -0.92
CA MET A 87 -25.78 4.48 0.37
C MET A 87 -26.84 3.40 0.24
N ASP A 88 -27.76 3.52 -0.73
CA ASP A 88 -28.78 2.49 -0.96
C ASP A 88 -28.15 1.17 -1.42
N MET A 89 -27.07 1.24 -2.21
CA MET A 89 -26.30 0.05 -2.56
C MET A 89 -25.73 -0.67 -1.35
N HIS A 90 -25.14 0.08 -0.40
CA HIS A 90 -24.59 -0.48 0.83
C HIS A 90 -25.69 -1.10 1.71
N VAL A 91 -26.86 -0.47 1.80
CA VAL A 91 -28.02 -1.03 2.53
C VAL A 91 -28.48 -2.33 1.89
N LYS A 92 -28.62 -2.37 0.55
CA LYS A 92 -28.98 -3.60 -0.18
C LYS A 92 -27.96 -4.72 0.01
N GLU A 93 -26.67 -4.39 0.14
CA GLU A 93 -25.65 -5.39 0.45
C GLU A 93 -25.78 -5.94 1.88
N GLU A 94 -25.99 -5.07 2.87
CA GLU A 94 -26.24 -5.50 4.25
C GLU A 94 -27.50 -6.38 4.35
N GLU A 95 -28.59 -6.01 3.69
CA GLU A 95 -29.82 -6.81 3.65
C GLU A 95 -29.62 -8.19 2.99
N LYS A 96 -28.80 -8.26 1.93
CA LYS A 96 -28.42 -9.53 1.29
C LYS A 96 -27.58 -10.39 2.24
N TRP A 97 -26.63 -9.78 2.95
CA TRP A 97 -25.81 -10.47 3.94
C TRP A 97 -26.65 -10.98 5.10
N ASP A 98 -27.59 -10.18 5.60
CA ASP A 98 -28.53 -10.59 6.64
C ASP A 98 -29.46 -11.70 6.16
N THR A 99 -29.92 -11.64 4.91
CA THR A 99 -30.73 -12.71 4.30
C THR A 99 -29.91 -13.99 4.16
N PHE A 100 -28.65 -13.90 3.71
CA PHE A 100 -27.76 -15.05 3.57
C PHE A 100 -27.41 -15.67 4.92
N LEU A 101 -27.08 -14.85 5.93
CA LEU A 101 -26.83 -15.30 7.29
C LEU A 101 -28.09 -15.87 7.93
N GLY A 102 -29.24 -15.26 7.68
CA GLY A 102 -30.56 -15.75 8.08
C GLY A 102 -30.86 -17.12 7.46
N GLN A 103 -30.55 -17.32 6.18
CA GLN A 103 -30.69 -18.62 5.51
C GLN A 103 -29.70 -19.65 6.07
N LEU A 104 -28.43 -19.28 6.33
CA LEU A 104 -27.45 -20.16 6.97
C LEU A 104 -27.84 -20.54 8.41
N ALA A 105 -28.44 -19.61 9.15
CA ALA A 105 -28.90 -19.82 10.51
C ALA A 105 -30.20 -20.65 10.57
N ASN A 106 -31.16 -20.41 9.66
CA ASN A 106 -32.42 -21.15 9.62
C ASN A 106 -32.31 -22.54 8.97
N ASN A 107 -31.31 -22.82 8.13
CA ASN A 107 -31.09 -24.15 7.54
C ASN A 107 -30.37 -25.16 8.45
N ARG A 108 -30.56 -25.08 9.77
CA ARG A 108 -30.06 -26.12 10.68
C ARG A 108 -31.07 -26.65 11.68
N LYS A 109 -32.18 -27.17 11.17
CA LYS A 109 -32.78 -28.40 11.72
C LYS A 109 -33.03 -29.40 10.60
N LEU A 110 -31.95 -30.09 10.19
CA LEU A 110 -32.04 -31.29 9.34
C LEU A 110 -33.17 -32.20 9.85
N SER A 111 -34.12 -32.51 8.96
CA SER A 111 -35.20 -33.45 9.24
C SER A 111 -34.62 -34.82 9.59
N LYS A 112 -35.35 -35.62 10.38
CA LYS A 112 -34.88 -36.95 10.83
C LYS A 112 -34.47 -37.85 9.66
N ASP A 113 -35.14 -37.68 8.51
CA ASP A 113 -34.90 -38.47 7.31
C ASP A 113 -33.63 -38.03 6.55
N GLU A 114 -33.33 -36.73 6.52
CA GLU A 114 -32.09 -36.19 5.93
C GLU A 114 -30.85 -36.59 6.75
N LYS A 115 -30.97 -36.63 8.09
CA LYS A 115 -29.89 -37.15 8.96
C LYS A 115 -29.61 -38.63 8.71
N GLN A 116 -30.60 -39.41 8.31
CA GLN A 116 -30.46 -40.83 8.06
C GLN A 116 -29.85 -41.11 6.68
N LEU A 117 -30.16 -40.27 5.68
CA LEU A 117 -29.57 -40.33 4.34
C LEU A 117 -28.10 -39.86 4.32
N LEU A 118 -27.75 -38.82 5.08
CA LEU A 118 -26.37 -38.36 5.25
C LEU A 118 -25.49 -39.35 6.02
N LYS A 119 -26.07 -40.15 6.93
CA LYS A 119 -25.35 -41.21 7.66
C LYS A 119 -24.97 -42.40 6.76
N ARG A 120 -25.65 -42.58 5.62
CA ARG A 120 -25.54 -43.80 4.80
C ARG A 120 -24.69 -43.62 3.55
N SER A 121 -24.32 -42.39 3.17
CA SER A 121 -23.78 -42.10 1.83
C SER A 121 -22.47 -41.31 1.78
N THR A 122 -21.74 -41.08 2.89
CA THR A 122 -20.50 -40.28 2.80
C THR A 122 -19.40 -40.75 3.74
N PRO A 123 -18.16 -40.99 3.25
CA PRO A 123 -16.99 -41.03 4.11
C PRO A 123 -16.68 -39.60 4.59
N GLY A 124 -17.33 -39.20 5.69
CA GLY A 124 -16.89 -38.20 6.65
C GLY A 124 -16.47 -36.80 6.15
N PRO A 125 -17.27 -35.73 6.38
CA PRO A 125 -16.88 -34.32 6.15
C PRO A 125 -15.71 -33.82 7.03
N LYS A 126 -15.04 -34.73 7.75
CA LYS A 126 -13.89 -34.44 8.60
C LYS A 126 -12.66 -34.08 7.75
N ARG A 127 -12.50 -34.70 6.58
CA ARG A 127 -11.29 -34.52 5.76
C ARG A 127 -11.25 -33.13 5.11
N GLU A 128 -12.37 -32.68 4.56
CA GLU A 128 -12.52 -31.34 3.98
C GLU A 128 -12.40 -30.25 5.04
N ARG A 129 -13.01 -30.45 6.22
CA ARG A 129 -12.87 -29.51 7.34
C ARG A 129 -11.43 -29.42 7.85
N THR A 130 -10.70 -30.53 7.90
CA THR A 130 -9.27 -30.53 8.24
C THR A 130 -8.45 -29.79 7.18
N LEU A 131 -8.74 -29.99 5.89
CA LEU A 131 -8.04 -29.28 4.80
C LEU A 131 -8.27 -27.76 4.87
N LEU A 132 -9.51 -27.33 5.14
CA LEU A 132 -9.82 -25.90 5.32
C LEU A 132 -9.11 -25.31 6.53
N VAL A 133 -9.08 -26.01 7.67
CA VAL A 133 -8.35 -25.55 8.86
C VAL A 133 -6.85 -25.49 8.61
N LEU A 134 -6.30 -26.45 7.87
CA LEU A 134 -4.87 -26.48 7.52
C LEU A 134 -4.51 -25.34 6.57
N LEU A 135 -5.37 -25.04 5.59
CA LEU A 135 -5.21 -23.91 4.68
C LEU A 135 -5.23 -22.57 5.44
N ILE A 136 -6.23 -22.37 6.31
CA ILE A 136 -6.35 -21.16 7.13
C ILE A 136 -5.13 -21.04 8.06
N SER A 137 -4.71 -22.15 8.69
CA SER A 137 -3.53 -22.18 9.55
C SER A 137 -2.25 -21.83 8.80
N ALA A 138 -2.08 -22.29 7.56
CA ALA A 138 -0.91 -21.97 6.74
C ALA A 138 -0.86 -20.47 6.38
N ILE A 139 -2.01 -19.88 6.05
CA ILE A 139 -2.12 -18.44 5.74
C ILE A 139 -1.79 -17.61 6.99
N VAL A 140 -2.38 -17.96 8.14
CA VAL A 140 -2.13 -17.27 9.42
C VAL A 140 -0.67 -17.40 9.82
N PHE A 141 -0.06 -18.58 9.68
CA PHE A 141 1.35 -18.78 10.01
C PHE A 141 2.28 -17.99 9.07
N SER A 142 1.97 -17.95 7.77
CA SER A 142 2.71 -17.13 6.80
C SER A 142 2.63 -15.65 7.16
N PHE A 143 1.44 -15.16 7.49
CA PHE A 143 1.24 -13.77 7.87
C PHE A 143 1.99 -13.40 9.16
N LEU A 144 1.89 -14.24 10.20
CA LEU A 144 2.62 -14.05 11.46
C LEU A 144 4.13 -14.13 11.25
N PHE A 145 4.62 -15.01 10.38
CA PHE A 145 6.05 -15.10 10.05
C PHE A 145 6.56 -13.87 9.30
N THR A 146 5.79 -13.34 8.35
CA THR A 146 6.12 -12.08 7.66
C THR A 146 6.13 -10.91 8.64
N LEU A 147 5.11 -10.81 9.49
CA LEU A 147 5.03 -9.78 10.52
C LEU A 147 6.21 -9.87 11.50
N PHE A 148 6.52 -11.07 11.98
CA PHE A 148 7.68 -11.31 12.84
C PHE A 148 8.99 -10.97 12.14
N SER A 149 9.16 -11.30 10.86
CA SER A 149 10.37 -10.97 10.10
C SER A 149 10.57 -9.45 9.93
N ILE A 150 9.48 -8.72 9.71
CA ILE A 150 9.52 -7.25 9.61
C ILE A 150 9.84 -6.63 10.96
N LEU A 151 9.17 -7.08 12.04
CA LEU A 151 9.47 -6.63 13.40
C LEU A 151 10.91 -6.99 13.80
N LYS A 152 11.37 -8.19 13.46
CA LYS A 152 12.75 -8.63 13.69
C LYS A 152 13.75 -7.73 12.96
N GLY A 153 13.52 -7.40 11.68
CA GLY A 153 14.39 -6.49 10.93
C GLY A 153 14.33 -5.03 11.38
N ALA A 154 13.24 -4.61 12.04
CA ALA A 154 13.07 -3.26 12.57
C ALA A 154 13.56 -3.10 14.02
N PHE A 155 13.58 -4.16 14.83
CA PHE A 155 13.96 -4.13 16.25
C PHE A 155 15.30 -4.80 16.56
N TRP A 156 15.82 -5.71 15.72
CA TRP A 156 17.22 -6.15 15.87
C TRP A 156 18.13 -5.18 15.13
N GLU A 157 18.89 -4.46 15.93
CA GLU A 157 19.96 -3.56 15.54
C GLU A 157 20.85 -4.18 14.44
N PRO A 158 21.30 -3.39 13.45
CA PRO A 158 22.27 -3.87 12.47
C PRO A 158 23.50 -4.38 13.23
N ASP A 159 24.02 -5.57 12.88
CA ASP A 159 25.18 -6.20 13.52
C ASP A 159 26.24 -5.15 13.87
N TYR A 160 26.24 -4.73 15.14
CA TYR A 160 27.12 -3.69 15.63
C TYR A 160 28.49 -4.36 15.73
N VAL A 161 29.33 -4.15 14.71
CA VAL A 161 30.73 -4.54 14.75
C VAL A 161 31.29 -3.91 16.04
N PRO A 162 31.77 -4.71 17.00
CA PRO A 162 32.21 -4.18 18.26
C PRO A 162 33.35 -3.18 17.99
N VAL A 163 33.37 -2.08 18.77
CA VAL A 163 34.18 -0.88 18.48
C VAL A 163 35.66 -1.21 18.29
N ASP A 164 36.14 -2.28 18.94
CA ASP A 164 37.47 -2.84 18.81
C ASP A 164 37.79 -3.42 17.42
N GLU A 165 36.84 -4.10 16.77
CA GLU A 165 37.01 -4.56 15.40
C GLU A 165 36.99 -3.40 14.39
N PHE A 166 36.20 -2.36 14.67
CA PHE A 166 36.15 -1.16 13.84
C PHE A 166 37.46 -0.37 13.92
N GLU A 167 37.98 -0.13 15.12
CA GLU A 167 39.27 0.54 15.35
C GLU A 167 40.42 -0.22 14.68
N ARG A 168 40.48 -1.55 14.83
CA ARG A 168 41.51 -2.37 14.15
C ARG A 168 41.46 -2.24 12.63
N LYS A 169 40.27 -2.22 12.03
CA LYS A 169 40.15 -2.03 10.57
C LYS A 169 40.56 -0.63 10.15
N LEU A 170 40.26 0.38 10.96
CA LEU A 170 40.65 1.77 10.70
C LEU A 170 42.18 1.93 10.72
N GLU A 171 42.85 1.37 11.73
CA GLU A 171 44.31 1.37 11.83
C GLU A 171 44.97 0.66 10.63
N GLN A 172 44.45 -0.51 10.23
CA GLN A 172 44.94 -1.22 9.05
C GLN A 172 44.81 -0.42 7.75
N ILE A 173 43.70 0.31 7.59
CA ILE A 173 43.48 1.18 6.43
C ILE A 173 44.48 2.34 6.47
N GLN A 174 44.66 2.97 7.63
CA GLN A 174 45.56 4.12 7.79
C GLN A 174 47.03 3.73 7.54
N GLU A 175 47.46 2.56 8.02
CA GLU A 175 48.79 2.03 7.72
C GLU A 175 49.00 1.76 6.23
N ARG A 176 48.00 1.19 5.54
CA ARG A 176 48.08 0.98 4.09
C ARG A 176 48.24 2.29 3.35
N TYR A 177 47.41 3.29 3.65
CA TYR A 177 47.48 4.61 3.03
C TYR A 177 48.86 5.27 3.24
N ASN A 178 49.42 5.19 4.44
CA ASN A 178 50.74 5.75 4.72
C ASN A 178 51.86 5.06 3.93
N ARG A 179 51.82 3.73 3.85
CA ARG A 179 52.81 2.97 3.05
C ARG A 179 52.69 3.27 1.56
N GLU A 180 51.46 3.41 1.06
CA GLU A 180 51.21 3.73 -0.34
C GLU A 180 51.67 5.15 -0.68
N ASN A 181 51.40 6.13 0.18
CA ASN A 181 51.90 7.49 0.01
C ASN A 181 53.44 7.57 0.02
N GLN A 182 54.10 6.83 0.91
CA GLN A 182 55.58 6.75 0.90
C GLN A 182 56.11 6.12 -0.39
N ARG A 183 55.48 5.06 -0.87
CA ARG A 183 55.85 4.40 -2.12
C ARG A 183 55.69 5.34 -3.31
N LEU A 184 54.56 6.05 -3.39
CA LEU A 184 54.29 7.04 -4.44
C LEU A 184 55.26 8.22 -4.36
N GLY A 185 55.61 8.68 -3.16
CA GLY A 185 56.64 9.72 -2.96
C GLY A 185 58.01 9.30 -3.49
N ASN A 186 58.46 8.08 -3.16
CA ASN A 186 59.73 7.55 -3.66
C ASN A 186 59.72 7.35 -5.18
N GLN A 187 58.58 6.93 -5.76
CA GLN A 187 58.43 6.80 -7.21
C GLN A 187 58.47 8.16 -7.91
N LEU A 188 57.85 9.19 -7.33
CA LEU A 188 57.91 10.56 -7.84
C LEU A 188 59.34 11.12 -7.79
N GLU A 189 60.07 10.85 -6.72
CA GLU A 189 61.46 11.28 -6.58
C GLU A 189 62.38 10.59 -7.61
N GLN A 190 62.24 9.27 -7.78
CA GLN A 190 62.96 8.52 -8.80
C GLN A 190 62.62 9.01 -10.23
N ALA A 191 61.34 9.25 -10.51
CA ALA A 191 60.91 9.79 -11.81
C ALA A 191 61.50 11.18 -12.05
N ARG A 192 61.53 12.04 -11.01
CA ARG A 192 62.14 13.37 -11.09
C ARG A 192 63.64 13.31 -11.37
N ILE A 193 64.38 12.46 -10.65
CA ILE A 193 65.82 12.24 -10.88
C ILE A 193 66.07 11.77 -12.32
N THR A 194 65.26 10.83 -12.82
CA THR A 194 65.38 10.31 -14.19
C THR A 194 65.08 11.39 -15.24
N ILE A 195 64.08 12.23 -15.01
CA ILE A 195 63.75 13.36 -15.90
C ILE A 195 64.88 14.38 -15.89
N ASP A 196 65.41 14.72 -14.72
CA ASP A 196 66.50 15.69 -14.58
C ASP A 196 67.81 15.16 -15.23
N SER A 197 68.10 13.85 -15.15
CA SER A 197 69.25 13.26 -15.85
C SER A 197 69.08 13.26 -17.37
N LEU A 198 67.88 12.97 -17.88
CA LEU A 198 67.59 13.02 -19.32
C LEU A 198 67.62 14.45 -19.88
N LYS A 199 67.35 15.44 -19.04
CA LYS A 199 67.41 16.87 -19.42
C LYS A 199 68.85 17.41 -19.43
N GLY A 200 69.76 16.81 -18.65
CA GLY A 200 71.19 17.10 -18.67
C GLY A 200 71.90 16.59 -19.94
N ASP A 201 71.49 15.43 -20.46
CA ASP A 201 72.05 14.84 -21.69
C ASP A 201 71.55 15.49 -23.00
N ALA A 202 70.57 16.40 -22.94
CA ALA A 202 70.01 17.10 -24.10
C ALA A 202 70.66 18.48 -24.37
N GLN A 203 71.75 18.80 -23.69
CA GLN A 203 72.47 20.08 -23.82
C GLN A 203 73.93 19.98 -24.33
N ASP A 204 74.38 18.79 -24.73
CA ASP A 204 75.62 18.59 -25.52
C ASP A 204 75.32 18.24 -26.99
#